data_AF-K5Z4J6-F1
#
_entry.id   AF-K5Z4J6-F1
#
_cell.length_a   1.000
_cell.length_b   1.000
_cell.length_c   1.000
_cell.angle_alpha   90.00
_cell.angle_beta   90.00
_cell.angle_gamma   90.00
#
_symmetry.space_group_name_H-M   'P 1'
#
loop_
_entity.id
_entity.type
_entity.pdbx_description
1 polymer ?
#
loop_
_entity_poly.entity_id
_entity_poly.type
_entity_poly.pdbx_seq_one_letter_code
_entity_poly.pdbx_strand_id
1 'polypeptide(L)' 'MDKHIIGENAGKLWRLLSTDVHRKWTLQEVKDATGFNDLEAASAIGWLAREDKIQFELEHHSTKDKNVFLYLMLNVYF' A
#
# COMPACT_ATOMS: atom_id res chain seq x y z
N MET A 1 -3.11 -9.53 -16.42
CA MET A 1 -3.24 -9.91 -15.00
C MET A 1 -4.71 -10.18 -14.71
N ASP A 2 -5.00 -11.32 -14.10
CA ASP A 2 -6.36 -11.67 -13.69
C ASP A 2 -6.78 -10.87 -12.45
N LYS A 3 -8.04 -10.40 -12.44
CA LYS A 3 -8.63 -9.65 -11.32
C LYS A 3 -8.57 -10.42 -9.99
N HIS A 4 -8.56 -11.75 -10.04
CA HIS A 4 -8.46 -12.62 -8.86
C HIS A 4 -7.08 -12.52 -8.20
N ILE A 5 -6.01 -12.48 -9.00
CA ILE A 5 -4.64 -12.36 -8.51
C ILE A 5 -4.42 -10.98 -7.87
N ILE A 6 -4.96 -9.93 -8.50
CA ILE A 6 -4.88 -8.56 -7.95
C ILE A 6 -5.58 -8.48 -6.59
N GLY A 7 -6.77 -9.09 -6.45
CA GLY A 7 -7.48 -9.15 -5.18
C GLY A 7 -6.75 -9.96 -4.11
N GLU A 8 -6.11 -11.08 -4.47
CA GLU A 8 -5.32 -11.87 -3.53
C GLU A 8 -4.06 -11.12 -3.06
N ASN A 9 -3.36 -10.47 -3.98
CA ASN A 9 -2.21 -9.62 -3.68
C ASN A 9 -2.60 -8.42 -2.81
N ALA A 10 -3.74 -7.79 -3.10
CA ALA A 10 -4.32 -6.74 -2.26
C ALA A 10 -4.64 -7.24 -0.84
N GLY A 11 -5.16 -8.46 -0.70
CA GLY A 11 -5.41 -9.08 0.60
C GLY A 11 -4.14 -9.31 1.41
N LYS A 12 -3.05 -9.78 0.77
CA LYS A 12 -1.73 -9.92 1.40
C LYS A 12 -1.17 -8.57 1.85
N LEU A 13 -1.22 -7.57 0.97
CA LEU A 13 -0.79 -6.21 1.28
C LEU A 13 -1.57 -5.62 2.46
N TRP A 14 -2.89 -5.79 2.46
CA TRP A 14 -3.75 -5.32 3.53
C TRP A 14 -3.44 -5.99 4.86
N ARG A 15 -3.16 -7.31 4.86
CA ARG A 15 -2.71 -8.03 6.07
C ARG A 15 -1.39 -7.49 6.62
N LEU A 16 -0.43 -7.18 5.74
CA LEU A 16 0.84 -6.56 6.12
C LEU A 16 0.59 -5.20 6.79
N LEU A 17 -0.15 -4.31 6.12
CA LEU A 17 -0.48 -2.98 6.63
C LEU A 17 -1.32 -3.04 7.92
N SER A 18 -2.20 -4.02 8.04
CA SER A 18 -3.04 -4.24 9.23
C SER A 18 -2.29 -4.82 10.43
N THR A 19 -1.05 -5.26 10.25
CA THR A 19 -0.20 -5.67 11.38
C THR A 19 0.20 -4.44 12.21
N ASP A 20 0.50 -3.33 11.54
CA ASP A 20 0.91 -2.07 12.17
C ASP A 20 0.09 -0.91 11.61
N VAL A 21 -1.13 -0.75 12.16
CA VAL A 21 -2.14 0.19 11.67
C VAL A 21 -1.70 1.67 11.78
N HIS A 22 -0.84 1.99 12.75
CA HIS A 22 -0.30 3.33 12.96
C HIS A 22 1.00 3.60 12.21
N ARG A 23 1.59 2.59 11.54
CA ARG A 23 2.86 2.71 10.84
C ARG A 23 2.61 3.13 9.39
N LYS A 24 3.38 4.12 8.93
CA LYS A 24 3.52 4.41 7.50
C LYS A 24 4.56 3.46 6.92
N TRP A 25 4.17 2.70 5.92
CA TRP A 25 5.04 1.80 5.17
C TRP A 25 5.52 2.48 3.91
N THR A 26 6.79 2.37 3.58
CA THR A 26 7.26 2.82 2.26
C THR A 26 6.97 1.79 1.18
N LEU A 27 6.84 2.25 -0.08
CA LEU A 27 6.69 1.33 -1.22
C LEU A 27 7.83 0.29 -1.30
N GLN A 28 9.04 0.66 -0.89
CA GLN A 28 10.18 -0.26 -0.82
C GLN A 28 9.98 -1.33 0.27
N GLU A 29 9.64 -0.94 1.49
CA GLU A 29 9.38 -1.91 2.57
C GLU A 29 8.23 -2.85 2.24
N VAL A 30 7.16 -2.34 1.61
CA VAL A 30 6.05 -3.17 1.16
C VAL A 30 6.54 -4.21 0.16
N LYS A 31 7.31 -3.81 -0.85
CA LYS A 31 7.84 -4.74 -1.85
C LYS A 31 8.77 -5.78 -1.23
N ASP A 32 9.63 -5.37 -0.30
CA ASP A 32 10.55 -6.27 0.40
C ASP A 32 9.79 -7.28 1.27
N ALA A 33 8.81 -6.82 2.05
CA ALA A 33 8.07 -7.68 2.98
C ALA A 33 7.05 -8.61 2.27
N THR A 34 6.48 -8.18 1.14
CA THR A 34 5.53 -8.99 0.36
C THR A 34 6.19 -9.81 -0.75
N GLY A 35 7.41 -9.46 -1.14
CA GLY A 35 8.08 -9.99 -2.33
C GLY A 35 7.44 -9.55 -3.65
N PHE A 36 6.66 -8.48 -3.66
CA PHE A 36 5.94 -8.03 -4.86
C PHE A 36 6.82 -7.29 -5.85
N ASN A 37 6.57 -7.55 -7.14
CA ASN A 37 7.08 -6.72 -8.23
C ASN A 37 6.38 -5.36 -8.27
N ASP A 38 6.98 -4.36 -8.93
CA ASP A 38 6.41 -3.01 -9.04
C ASP A 38 4.96 -3.00 -9.59
N LEU A 39 4.67 -3.88 -10.56
CA LEU A 39 3.33 -4.01 -11.13
C LEU A 39 2.32 -4.63 -10.15
N GLU A 40 2.75 -5.63 -9.37
CA GLU A 40 1.91 -6.29 -8.38
C GLU A 40 1.63 -5.37 -7.20
N ALA A 41 2.66 -4.68 -6.71
CA ALA A 41 2.52 -3.67 -5.67
C ALA A 41 1.58 -2.55 -6.13
N ALA A 42 1.81 -1.98 -7.33
CA ALA A 42 0.94 -0.93 -7.86
C ALA A 42 -0.51 -1.40 -8.05
N SER A 43 -0.73 -2.63 -8.54
CA SER A 43 -2.06 -3.19 -8.73
C SER A 43 -2.77 -3.45 -7.41
N ALA A 44 -2.06 -4.00 -6.41
CA ALA A 44 -2.58 -4.26 -5.07
C ALA A 44 -2.93 -2.95 -4.35
N ILE A 45 -2.03 -1.95 -4.41
CA ILE A 45 -2.25 -0.61 -3.86
C ILE A 45 -3.47 0.03 -4.53
N GLY A 46 -3.54 0.03 -5.85
CA GLY A 46 -4.67 0.59 -6.60
C GLY A 46 -5.99 -0.10 -6.29
N TRP A 47 -5.98 -1.41 -6.05
CA TRP A 47 -7.16 -2.16 -5.65
C TRP A 47 -7.65 -1.76 -4.24
N LEU A 48 -6.74 -1.67 -3.28
CA LEU A 48 -7.08 -1.24 -1.91
C LEU A 48 -7.52 0.22 -1.85
N ALA A 49 -6.90 1.09 -2.66
CA ALA A 49 -7.32 2.48 -2.81
C ALA A 49 -8.74 2.58 -3.40
N ARG A 50 -9.09 1.70 -4.34
CA ARG A 50 -10.47 1.59 -4.86
C ARG A 50 -11.48 1.20 -3.79
N GLU A 51 -11.06 0.42 -2.79
CA GLU A 51 -11.89 -0.01 -1.66
C GLU A 51 -11.87 0.99 -0.48
N ASP A 52 -11.20 2.14 -0.61
CA ASP A 52 -11.05 3.14 0.47
C ASP A 52 -10.40 2.57 1.75
N LYS A 53 -9.60 1.50 1.61
CA LYS A 53 -8.96 0.80 2.75
C LYS A 53 -7.63 1.40 3.15
N ILE A 54 -6.96 2.09 2.23
CA ILE A 54 -5.62 2.63 2.42
C ILE A 54 -5.52 4.06 1.89
N GLN A 55 -4.63 4.85 2.48
CA GLN A 55 -4.16 6.11 1.93
C GLN A 55 -2.71 5.97 1.46
N PHE A 56 -2.39 6.68 0.39
CA PHE A 56 -1.03 6.82 -0.11
C PHE A 56 -0.68 8.30 -0.20
N GLU A 57 0.47 8.66 0.35
CA GLU A 57 1.02 10.01 0.27
C GLU A 57 2.32 9.97 -0.54
N LEU A 58 2.39 10.87 -1.52
CA LEU A 58 3.60 11.15 -2.28
C LEU A 58 4.29 12.33 -1.61
N GLU A 59 5.36 12.06 -0.87
CA GLU A 59 6.15 13.15 -0.30
C GLU A 59 6.97 13.79 -1.43
N HIS A 60 6.48 14.90 -1.96
CA HIS A 60 7.23 15.76 -2.89
C HIS A 60 8.17 16.67 -2.09
N HIS A 61 9.14 16.09 -1.41
CA HIS A 61 10.27 16.89 -0.94
C HIS A 61 11.10 17.27 -2.16
N SER A 62 11.41 18.55 -2.33
CA SER A 62 12.02 19.17 -3.52
C SER A 62 13.43 18.65 -3.90
N THR A 63 13.87 17.54 -3.31
CA THR A 63 15.20 16.95 -3.40
C THR A 63 15.09 15.49 -3.82
N LYS A 64 15.00 15.25 -5.14
CA LYS A 64 15.31 14.02 -5.93
C LYS A 64 14.76 12.63 -5.52
N ASP A 65 14.39 12.39 -4.27
CA ASP A 65 13.91 11.10 -3.77
C ASP A 65 12.41 11.15 -3.52
N LYS A 66 11.64 10.57 -4.45
CA LYS A 66 10.19 10.46 -4.33
C LYS A 66 9.87 9.31 -3.38
N ASN A 67 9.70 9.62 -2.09
CA ASN A 67 9.23 8.65 -1.12
C ASN A 67 7.70 8.56 -1.17
N VAL A 68 7.21 7.34 -1.38
CA VAL A 68 5.79 7.01 -1.37
C VAL A 68 5.50 6.27 -0.08
N PHE A 69 4.62 6.85 0.72
CA PHE A 69 4.17 6.28 1.98
C PHE A 69 2.76 5.70 1.82
N LEU A 70 2.53 4.54 2.43
CA LEU A 70 1.31 3.76 2.43
C LEU A 70 0.88 3.54 3.88
N TYR A 71 -0.37 3.82 4.20
CA TYR A 71 -0.93 3.54 5.52
C TYR A 71 -2.40 3.20 5.42
N LEU A 72 -2.91 2.49 6.43
CA LEU A 72 -4.34 2.15 6.48
C LEU A 72 -5.17 3.41 6.69
N MET A 73 -6.31 3.47 6.01
CA MET A 73 -7.29 4.52 6.24
C MET A 73 -8.03 4.18 7.54
N LEU A 74 -7.51 4.72 8.65
CA LEU A 74 -8.13 4.64 9.95
C LEU A 74 -9.37 5.53 9.96
N ASN A 75 -10.55 4.93 9.79
CA ASN A 75 -11.80 5.57 10.17
C ASN A 75 -11.83 5.67 11.69
N VAL A 76 -11.23 6.72 12.25
CA VAL A 76 -11.38 7.08 13.64
C VAL A 76 -12.80 7.64 13.78
N TYR A 77 -13.78 6.76 13.98
CA TYR A 77 -15.08 7.14 14.50
C TYR A 77 -14.86 7.62 15.94
N PHE A 78 -14.79 8.94 16.10
CA PHE A 78 -14.97 9.62 17.39
C PHE A 78 -16.46 9.79 17.69
#